data_AF-A0A6C0G170-F1
#
_entry.id   AF-A0A6C0G170-F1
#
_cell.length_a   1.000
_cell.length_b   1.000
_cell.length_c   1.000
_cell.angle_alpha   90.00
_cell.angle_beta   90.00
_cell.angle_gamma   90.00
#
_symmetry.space_group_name_H-M   'P 1'
#
loop_
_entity.id
_entity.type
_entity.pdbx_description
1 polymer ?
#
loop_
_entity_poly.entity_id
_entity_poly.type
_entity_poly.pdbx_seq_one_letter_code
_entity_poly.pdbx_strand_id
1 'polypeptide(L)' 'MSNPSSTNIHPYYAHAEEAFRELPAAIGQLERLRDAFRQADEDFLAIELKTMIARLDEIRSLLAEGPQG' A
#
# COMPACT_ATOMS: atom_id res chain seq x y z
N MET A 1 8.43 -21.06 2.64
CA MET A 1 7.45 -20.38 3.50
C MET A 1 7.97 -18.98 3.73
N SER A 2 7.40 -17.99 3.05
CA SER A 2 7.84 -16.60 3.19
C SER A 2 7.23 -16.04 4.47
N ASN A 3 8.07 -15.64 5.43
CA ASN A 3 7.61 -14.93 6.62
C ASN A 3 6.77 -13.72 6.18
N PRO A 4 5.55 -13.51 6.70
CA PRO A 4 4.89 -12.24 6.51
C PRO A 4 5.77 -11.20 7.18
N SER A 5 6.32 -10.27 6.39
CA SER A 5 7.01 -9.10 6.90
C SER A 5 6.14 -8.52 8.02
N SER A 6 6.61 -8.63 9.26
CA SER A 6 5.87 -8.18 10.42
C SER A 6 5.58 -6.70 10.22
N THR A 7 4.34 -6.38 9.84
CA THR A 7 3.88 -4.99 9.73
C THR A 7 3.99 -4.43 11.14
N ASN A 8 5.08 -3.73 11.43
CA ASN A 8 5.27 -3.06 12.71
C ASN A 8 4.27 -1.90 12.74
N ILE A 9 3.15 -2.12 13.43
CA ILE A 9 2.09 -1.12 13.59
C ILE A 9 2.34 -0.39 14.90
N HIS A 10 2.39 0.94 14.85
CA HIS A 10 2.58 1.74 16.05
C HIS A 10 1.37 1.56 17.01
N PRO A 11 1.57 1.41 18.34
CA PRO A 11 0.48 1.15 19.29
C PRO A 11 -0.69 2.13 19.26
N TYR A 12 -0.39 3.39 18.92
CA TYR A 12 -1.41 4.44 18.71
C TYR A 12 -2.52 4.02 17.74
N TYR A 13 -2.17 3.24 16.71
CA TYR A 13 -3.10 2.79 15.67
C TYR A 13 -3.60 1.35 15.83
N ALA A 14 -3.44 0.74 17.01
CA ALA A 14 -3.90 -0.63 17.25
C ALA A 14 -5.39 -0.84 16.91
N HIS A 15 -6.22 0.19 17.10
CA HIS A 15 -7.66 0.17 16.79
C HIS A 15 -7.97 -0.01 15.30
N ALA A 16 -7.01 0.26 14.41
CA ALA A 16 -7.17 0.12 12.97
C ALA A 16 -6.30 -1.02 12.39
N GLU A 17 -5.64 -1.84 13.23
CA GLU A 17 -4.67 -2.88 12.83
C GLU A 17 -5.10 -3.74 11.64
N GLU A 18 -6.38 -4.11 11.57
CA GLU A 18 -6.89 -4.90 10.43
C GLU A 18 -6.74 -4.16 9.10
N ALA A 19 -7.08 -2.87 9.05
CA ALA A 19 -6.89 -2.04 7.86
C ALA A 19 -5.40 -1.95 7.45
N PHE A 20 -4.47 -1.95 8.41
CA PHE A 20 -3.04 -1.96 8.11
C PHE A 20 -2.56 -3.26 7.47
N ARG A 21 -3.09 -4.38 7.97
CA ARG A 21 -2.73 -5.70 7.44
C ARG A 21 -3.21 -5.85 6.00
N GLU A 22 -4.29 -5.17 5.62
CA GLU A 22 -4.82 -5.16 4.25
C GLU A 22 -4.01 -4.27 3.30
N LEU A 23 -3.33 -3.21 3.78
CA LEU A 23 -2.60 -2.26 2.91
C LEU A 23 -1.58 -2.93 1.96
N PRO A 24 -0.70 -3.84 2.39
CA PRO A 24 0.22 -4.54 1.48
C PRO A 24 -0.50 -5.33 0.38
N ALA A 25 -1.61 -5.98 0.71
CA ALA A 25 -2.38 -6.77 -0.25
C ALA A 25 -3.06 -5.86 -1.29
N ALA A 26 -3.65 -4.75 -0.84
CA ALA A 26 -4.25 -3.73 -1.70
C ALA A 26 -3.21 -3.11 -2.65
N ILE A 27 -2.02 -2.75 -2.13
CA ILE A 27 -0.91 -2.24 -2.96
C ILE A 27 -0.53 -3.26 -4.04
N GLY A 28 -0.34 -4.53 -3.67
CA GLY A 28 -0.01 -5.58 -4.65
C GLY A 28 -1.13 -5.86 -5.68
N GLN A 29 -2.40 -5.61 -5.34
CA GLN A 29 -3.49 -5.65 -6.32
C GLN A 29 -3.44 -4.47 -7.30
N LEU A 30 -3.14 -3.26 -6.81
CA LEU A 30 -3.01 -2.07 -7.66
C LEU A 30 -1.79 -2.15 -8.57
N GLU A 31 -0.67 -2.71 -8.11
CA GLU A 31 0.51 -2.97 -8.94
C GLU A 31 0.17 -3.90 -10.12
N ARG A 32 -0.57 -4.98 -9.85
CA ARG A 32 -1.04 -5.90 -10.91
C ARG A 32 -1.97 -5.20 -11.90
N LEU A 33 -2.89 -4.37 -11.41
CA LEU A 33 -3.79 -3.60 -12.27
C LEU A 33 -3.02 -2.58 -13.13
N ARG A 34 -2.04 -1.89 -12.56
CA ARG A 34 -1.13 -0.98 -13.29
C ARG A 34 -0.42 -1.71 -14.41
N ASP A 35 0.12 -2.88 -14.13
CA ASP A 35 0.85 -3.66 -15.13
C ASP A 35 -0.09 -4.17 -16.24
N ALA A 36 -1.35 -4.50 -15.91
CA ALA A 36 -2.38 -4.81 -16.90
C ALA A 36 -2.71 -3.61 -17.81
N PHE A 37 -2.82 -2.39 -17.26
CA PHE A 37 -3.01 -1.19 -18.09
C PHE A 37 -1.83 -0.91 -19.00
N ARG A 38 -0.59 -1.07 -18.53
CA ARG A 38 0.60 -0.96 -19.40
C ARG A 38 0.59 -1.98 -20.53
N GLN A 39 0.18 -3.22 -20.25
CA GLN A 39 0.08 -4.27 -21.27
C GLN A 39 -1.02 -3.98 -22.31
N ALA A 40 -2.01 -3.17 -21.95
CA ALA A 40 -3.09 -2.73 -22.83
C ALA A 40 -2.81 -1.40 -23.54
N ASP A 41 -1.59 -0.86 -23.45
CA ASP A 41 -1.19 0.47 -23.95
C ASP A 41 -2.00 1.65 -23.32
N GLU A 42 -2.61 1.43 -22.16
CA GLU A 42 -3.36 2.44 -21.40
C GLU A 42 -2.45 3.18 -20.40
N ASP A 43 -1.38 3.79 -20.91
CA ASP A 43 -0.32 4.41 -20.08
C ASP A 43 -0.82 5.50 -19.13
N PHE A 44 -1.85 6.25 -19.54
CA PHE A 44 -2.48 7.25 -18.68
C PHE A 44 -3.03 6.62 -17.38
N LEU A 45 -3.78 5.51 -17.51
CA LEU A 45 -4.34 4.81 -16.35
C LEU A 45 -3.25 4.15 -15.50
N ALA A 46 -2.19 3.64 -16.12
CA ALA A 46 -1.04 3.10 -15.40
C ALA A 46 -0.30 4.19 -14.60
N ILE A 47 -0.20 5.42 -15.11
CA ILE A 47 0.40 6.56 -14.39
C ILE A 47 -0.47 6.94 -13.19
N GLU A 48 -1.78 7.03 -13.34
CA GLU A 48 -2.69 7.33 -12.22
C GLU A 48 -2.55 6.31 -11.09
N LEU A 49 -2.48 5.01 -11.42
CA LEU A 49 -2.28 3.97 -10.41
C LEU A 49 -0.93 4.06 -9.70
N LYS A 50 0.13 4.52 -10.38
CA LYS A 50 1.44 4.76 -9.74
C LYS A 50 1.31 5.78 -8.60
N THR A 51 0.54 6.85 -8.82
CA THR A 51 0.29 7.87 -7.80
C THR A 51 -0.48 7.30 -6.62
N MET A 52 -1.53 6.49 -6.88
CA MET A 52 -2.31 5.85 -5.82
C MET A 52 -1.48 4.88 -4.97
N ILE A 53 -0.65 4.05 -5.61
CA ILE A 53 0.27 3.13 -4.93
C ILE A 53 1.21 3.89 -4.00
N ALA A 54 1.84 4.97 -4.49
CA ALA A 54 2.74 5.78 -3.69
C ALA A 54 2.06 6.38 -2.45
N ARG A 55 0.80 6.82 -2.58
CA ARG A 55 0.02 7.33 -1.44
C ARG A 55 -0.29 6.25 -0.40
N LEU A 56 -0.60 5.03 -0.83
CA LEU A 56 -0.83 3.92 0.10
C LEU A 56 0.46 3.49 0.80
N ASP A 57 1.60 3.51 0.11
CA ASP A 57 2.91 3.27 0.72
C ASP A 57 3.29 4.35 1.75
N GLU A 58 3.00 5.62 1.45
CA GLU A 58 3.19 6.74 2.37
C GLU A 58 2.33 6.58 3.62
N ILE A 59 1.04 6.26 3.46
CA ILE A 59 0.13 5.97 4.57
C ILE A 59 0.67 4.80 5.42
N ARG A 60 1.09 3.70 4.78
CA ARG A 60 1.67 2.55 5.51
C ARG A 60 2.88 2.96 6.33
N SER A 61 3.74 3.82 5.79
CA SER A 61 4.99 4.26 6.44
C SER A 61 4.70 5.19 7.63
N LEU A 62 3.88 6.22 7.42
CA LEU A 62 3.46 7.15 8.48
C LEU A 62 2.84 6.42 9.67
N LEU A 63 1.99 5.44 9.37
CA LEU A 63 1.29 4.75 10.43
C LEU A 63 2.18 3.71 11.15
N ALA A 64 3.27 3.26 10.54
CA ALA A 64 4.30 2.46 11.22
C ALA A 64 5.15 3.31 12.18
N GLU A 65 5.39 4.57 11.84
CA GLU A 65 6.18 5.52 12.63
C GLU A 65 5.41 6.11 13.82
N GLY A 66 4.07 6.17 13.73
CA GLY A 66 3.23 6.82 14.74
C GLY A 66 3.01 8.30 14.45
N PRO A 67 2.12 8.98 15.21
CA PRO A 67 1.89 10.41 15.04
C PRO A 67 3.18 11.20 15.27
N GLN A 68 3.62 11.93 14.25
CA GLN A 68 4.69 12.91 14.37
C GLN A 68 4.10 14.20 14.97
N GLY A 69 4.30 14.38 16.27
CA GLY A 69 3.90 15.58 17.01
C GLY A 69 4.89 16.72 16.83
#